data_AF-L8M0N5-F1
#
_entry.id   AF-L8M0N5-F1
#
_cell.length_a   1.000
_cell.length_b   1.000
_cell.length_c   1.000
_cell.angle_alpha   90.00
_cell.angle_beta   90.00
_cell.angle_gamma   90.00
#
_symmetry.space_group_name_H-M   'P 1'
#
loop_
_entity.id
_entity.type
_entity.pdbx_description
1 polymer ?
#
loop_
_entity_poly.entity_id
_entity_poly.type
_entity_poly.pdbx_seq_one_letter_code
_entity_poly.pdbx_strand_id
1 'polypeptide(L)'
;MKFLSPIVALLAVGNLLTMTVKADANIANPENTIGQSSCSTIPEFAADKISKNTISLKNFPFAEQISVSLENSRILAKFSPQDNRGQKISLKSLAATLGYKNFNWVNYVEKDPHGIANNKGDKLVTPYNDPPFGGYQYDGADNFPFYWDIESCENCRSRHNYQHHQVKNQFELIFEDMPSDYRLKDQESIDFITHLVGVKSYNQAQKKAEWEVLTTFRWKLTNLASGKGQVSLVSFDINPHNLPPSLMSQMQIDGGMIRSEFQVARNTNYNPLGSPQCPRQNHQSQHLDSLF
;
A
#
# COMPACT_ATOMS: atom_id res chain seq x y z
N MET A 1 52.95 -4.36 -8.28
CA MET A 1 52.86 -5.13 -9.54
C MET A 1 51.72 -4.55 -10.36
N LYS A 2 52.02 -4.00 -11.54
CA LYS A 2 51.06 -3.49 -12.51
C LYS A 2 50.71 -4.62 -13.48
N PHE A 3 49.43 -4.87 -13.73
CA PHE A 3 48.99 -5.57 -14.92
C PHE A 3 47.94 -4.73 -15.63
N LEU A 4 48.25 -4.42 -16.89
CA LEU A 4 47.41 -3.79 -17.90
C LEU A 4 46.52 -4.85 -18.55
N SER A 5 45.25 -4.50 -18.81
CA SER A 5 44.39 -4.74 -19.99
C SER A 5 44.61 -5.97 -20.92
N PRO A 6 43.56 -6.53 -21.60
CA PRO A 6 42.66 -5.71 -22.43
C PRO A 6 41.17 -6.08 -22.52
N ILE A 7 40.48 -5.07 -23.02
CA ILE A 7 39.14 -4.98 -23.62
C ILE A 7 38.91 -6.06 -24.69
N VAL A 8 37.73 -6.69 -24.65
CA VAL A 8 37.10 -7.31 -25.83
C VAL A 8 35.64 -6.86 -25.88
N ALA A 9 35.31 -6.10 -26.93
CA ALA A 9 33.96 -5.74 -27.30
C ALA A 9 33.36 -6.85 -28.17
N LEU A 10 32.17 -7.34 -27.83
CA LEU A 10 31.42 -8.27 -28.68
C LEU A 10 30.14 -7.56 -29.16
N LEU A 11 30.12 -7.24 -30.45
CA LEU A 11 28.95 -6.82 -31.20
C LEU A 11 28.06 -8.05 -31.45
N ALA A 12 26.84 -8.05 -30.93
CA ALA A 12 25.80 -9.00 -31.31
C ALA A 12 24.71 -8.25 -32.09
N VAL A 13 24.71 -8.48 -33.41
CA VAL A 13 23.64 -8.09 -34.34
C VAL A 13 22.58 -9.19 -34.29
N GLY A 14 21.46 -8.93 -33.62
CA GLY A 14 20.32 -9.84 -33.54
C GLY A 14 19.20 -9.37 -34.47
N ASN A 15 19.00 -10.11 -35.56
CA ASN A 15 17.93 -9.90 -36.54
C ASN A 15 16.55 -10.06 -35.91
N LEU A 16 15.68 -9.06 -36.13
CA LEU A 16 14.27 -9.08 -35.75
C LEU A 16 13.48 -9.84 -36.83
N LEU A 17 13.07 -11.07 -36.54
CA LEU A 17 12.09 -11.80 -37.36
C LEU A 17 10.68 -11.31 -37.01
N THR A 18 10.05 -10.59 -37.94
CA THR A 18 8.61 -10.29 -37.90
C THR A 18 7.83 -11.46 -38.49
N MET A 19 7.04 -12.15 -37.67
CA MET A 19 6.05 -13.12 -38.15
C MET A 19 4.71 -12.41 -38.38
N THR A 20 4.31 -12.34 -39.65
CA THR A 20 3.00 -11.88 -40.10
C THR A 20 2.07 -13.09 -40.19
N VAL A 21 1.01 -13.15 -39.38
CA VAL A 21 -0.07 -14.12 -39.55
C VAL A 21 -1.18 -13.46 -40.37
N LYS A 22 -1.32 -13.91 -41.62
CA LYS A 22 -2.54 -13.73 -42.42
C LYS A 22 -3.48 -14.90 -42.12
N ALA A 23 -4.73 -14.61 -41.84
CA ALA A 23 -5.82 -15.57 -41.94
C ALA A 23 -6.86 -14.98 -42.89
N ASP A 24 -7.05 -15.64 -44.04
CA ASP A 24 -8.13 -15.38 -44.98
C ASP A 24 -9.02 -16.62 -45.09
N ALA A 25 -10.31 -16.34 -45.29
CA ALA A 25 -11.31 -17.08 -46.06
C ALA A 25 -12.15 -18.20 -45.38
N ASN A 26 -13.37 -17.81 -45.00
CA ASN A 26 -14.65 -18.06 -45.71
C ASN A 26 -15.45 -19.39 -45.59
N ILE A 27 -16.80 -19.16 -45.55
CA ILE A 27 -17.97 -19.96 -45.98
C ILE A 27 -18.71 -20.80 -44.91
N ALA A 28 -19.88 -20.33 -44.47
CA ALA A 28 -21.23 -20.81 -44.87
C ALA A 28 -22.34 -20.29 -43.92
N ASN A 29 -23.48 -19.90 -44.51
CA ASN A 29 -24.79 -19.59 -43.91
C ASN A 29 -25.78 -20.69 -44.40
N PRO A 30 -27.07 -20.75 -44.01
CA PRO A 30 -27.77 -20.31 -42.79
C PRO A 30 -28.70 -21.43 -42.21
N GLU A 31 -29.25 -21.28 -41.00
CA GLU A 31 -30.68 -21.60 -40.67
C GLU A 31 -31.02 -21.36 -39.18
N ASN A 32 -31.85 -20.34 -38.97
CA ASN A 32 -33.01 -20.24 -38.08
C ASN A 32 -33.17 -21.23 -36.90
N THR A 33 -33.01 -20.76 -35.66
CA THR A 33 -33.92 -21.16 -34.55
C THR A 33 -34.00 -20.08 -33.46
N ILE A 34 -35.23 -19.76 -33.09
CA ILE A 34 -35.66 -18.84 -32.04
C ILE A 34 -35.34 -19.42 -30.66
N GLY A 35 -34.77 -18.62 -29.77
CA GLY A 35 -34.54 -18.99 -28.37
C GLY A 35 -33.74 -17.92 -27.61
N GLN A 36 -34.40 -16.85 -27.22
CA GLN A 36 -33.86 -15.90 -26.25
C GLN A 36 -33.63 -16.61 -24.90
N SER A 37 -32.38 -16.67 -24.43
CA SER A 37 -32.10 -16.64 -23.00
C SER A 37 -30.75 -15.96 -22.76
N SER A 38 -30.82 -14.82 -22.08
CA SER A 38 -29.75 -13.99 -21.57
C SER A 38 -28.72 -14.75 -20.72
N CYS A 39 -27.45 -14.38 -20.83
CA CYS A 39 -26.57 -14.28 -19.67
C CYS A 39 -25.65 -13.08 -19.80
N SER A 40 -25.76 -12.23 -18.79
CA SER A 40 -25.10 -10.95 -18.51
C SER A 40 -23.65 -10.81 -18.97
N THR A 41 -23.41 -9.63 -19.55
CA THR A 41 -22.14 -8.93 -19.49
C THR A 41 -21.59 -8.91 -18.05
N ILE A 42 -20.32 -9.28 -17.93
CA ILE A 42 -19.51 -9.19 -16.71
C ILE A 42 -19.52 -7.72 -16.25
N PRO A 43 -19.85 -7.41 -14.99
CA PRO A 43 -19.75 -6.05 -14.51
C PRO A 43 -18.27 -5.66 -14.46
N GLU A 44 -17.96 -4.62 -15.21
CA GLU A 44 -16.82 -3.74 -14.98
C GLU A 44 -16.76 -3.44 -13.48
N PHE A 45 -15.67 -3.85 -12.83
CA PHE A 45 -15.41 -3.58 -11.42
C PHE A 45 -15.35 -2.06 -11.22
N ALA A 46 -16.51 -1.47 -10.98
CA ALA A 46 -16.62 -0.14 -10.43
C ALA A 46 -15.81 -0.18 -9.12
N ALA A 47 -14.78 0.65 -9.07
CA ALA A 47 -14.12 1.03 -7.83
C ALA A 47 -15.20 1.70 -6.96
N ASP A 48 -15.90 0.85 -6.20
CA ASP A 48 -17.03 1.25 -5.41
C ASP A 48 -16.56 2.32 -4.43
N LYS A 49 -17.33 3.41 -4.38
CA LYS A 49 -17.09 4.53 -3.49
C LYS A 49 -17.02 3.98 -2.07
N ILE A 50 -15.79 3.82 -1.57
CA ILE A 50 -15.54 3.53 -0.16
C ILE A 50 -16.22 4.64 0.63
N SER A 51 -17.31 4.27 1.28
CA SER A 51 -18.09 5.10 2.18
C SER A 51 -17.16 5.68 3.24
N LYS A 52 -16.97 7.01 3.20
CA LYS A 52 -16.13 7.81 4.10
C LYS A 52 -16.74 7.95 5.49
N ASN A 53 -17.12 6.85 6.14
CA ASN A 53 -17.29 6.84 7.60
C ASN A 53 -15.94 6.54 8.25
N THR A 54 -14.96 7.39 7.93
CA THR A 54 -13.62 7.33 8.47
C THR A 54 -13.64 8.00 9.83
N ILE A 55 -13.38 7.23 10.88
CA ILE A 55 -13.06 7.80 12.19
C ILE A 55 -11.70 8.46 12.02
N SER A 56 -11.71 9.73 11.64
CA SER A 56 -10.50 10.54 11.49
C SER A 56 -9.65 10.38 12.75
N LEU A 57 -8.38 10.03 12.58
CA LEU A 57 -7.36 10.20 13.61
C LEU A 57 -7.29 11.69 13.95
N LYS A 58 -8.24 12.18 14.77
CA LYS A 58 -8.50 13.59 15.08
C LYS A 58 -7.29 14.37 15.63
N ASN A 59 -6.16 13.72 15.83
CA ASN A 59 -4.96 14.29 16.44
C ASN A 59 -3.83 14.58 15.44
N PHE A 60 -3.87 14.09 14.20
CA PHE A 60 -2.91 14.50 13.16
C PHE A 60 -3.58 15.43 12.14
N PRO A 61 -3.37 16.76 12.24
CA PRO A 61 -4.12 17.74 11.45
C PRO A 61 -3.81 17.72 9.95
N PHE A 62 -2.83 16.92 9.52
CA PHE A 62 -2.43 16.79 8.12
C PHE A 62 -2.76 15.40 7.54
N ALA A 63 -3.57 14.58 8.21
CA ALA A 63 -3.96 13.25 7.74
C ALA A 63 -4.67 13.30 6.37
N GLU A 64 -5.51 14.31 6.14
CA GLU A 64 -6.21 14.53 4.87
C GLU A 64 -5.29 14.93 3.72
N GLN A 65 -4.03 15.29 4.02
CA GLN A 65 -3.02 15.71 3.04
C GLN A 65 -2.11 14.56 2.64
N ILE A 66 -2.60 13.34 2.86
CA ILE A 66 -2.01 12.09 2.45
C ILE A 66 -2.89 11.51 1.37
N SER A 67 -2.30 11.27 0.20
CA SER A 67 -2.98 10.61 -0.92
C SER A 67 -2.36 9.24 -1.15
N VAL A 68 -3.19 8.22 -1.31
CA VAL A 68 -2.76 6.89 -1.76
C VAL A 68 -3.39 6.62 -3.12
N SER A 69 -2.55 6.28 -4.10
CA SER A 69 -2.97 5.89 -5.45
C SER A 69 -2.43 4.51 -5.80
N LEU A 70 -3.14 3.84 -6.70
CA LEU A 70 -2.76 2.55 -7.27
C LEU A 70 -2.49 2.77 -8.75
N GLU A 71 -1.28 2.44 -9.20
CA GLU A 71 -0.84 2.63 -10.58
C GLU A 71 -0.35 1.30 -11.15
N ASN A 72 -1.24 0.54 -11.80
CA ASN A 72 -0.97 -0.85 -12.21
C ASN A 72 -0.69 -1.75 -10.99
N SER A 73 0.46 -2.44 -10.97
CA SER A 73 0.94 -3.27 -9.85
C SER A 73 1.75 -2.46 -8.83
N ARG A 74 1.51 -1.15 -8.74
CA ARG A 74 2.23 -0.22 -7.86
C ARG A 74 1.28 0.45 -6.90
N ILE A 75 1.74 0.67 -5.68
CA ILE A 75 1.11 1.56 -4.70
C ILE A 75 2.01 2.76 -4.47
N LEU A 76 1.40 3.95 -4.48
CA LEU A 76 2.07 5.21 -4.21
C LEU A 76 1.32 5.92 -3.08
N ALA A 77 2.00 6.24 -1.99
CA ALA A 77 1.47 7.11 -0.95
C ALA A 77 2.31 8.37 -0.85
N LYS A 78 1.65 9.52 -0.80
CA LYS A 78 2.28 10.84 -0.82
C LYS A 78 1.78 11.67 0.35
N PHE A 79 2.70 12.17 1.14
CA PHE A 79 2.43 13.17 2.18
C PHE A 79 3.01 14.52 1.74
N SER A 80 2.15 15.49 1.45
CA SER A 80 2.54 16.81 0.94
C SER A 80 1.81 17.91 1.68
N PRO A 81 2.28 18.28 2.89
CA PRO A 81 1.51 19.16 3.75
C PRO A 81 1.38 20.58 3.19
N GLN A 82 0.24 21.22 3.44
CA GLN A 82 -0.16 22.55 3.03
C GLN A 82 -0.80 23.29 4.21
N ASP A 83 -0.61 24.60 4.25
CA ASP A 83 -1.26 25.48 5.22
C ASP A 83 -2.73 25.74 4.86
N ASN A 84 -3.43 26.54 5.66
CA ASN A 84 -4.81 26.91 5.41
C ASN A 84 -5.03 27.79 4.15
N ARG A 85 -3.96 28.18 3.45
CA ARG A 85 -3.97 28.90 2.19
C ARG A 85 -3.59 28.01 1.00
N GLY A 86 -3.39 26.70 1.24
CA GLY A 86 -2.92 25.75 0.24
C GLY A 86 -1.43 25.87 -0.10
N GLN A 87 -0.65 26.64 0.66
CA GLN A 87 0.79 26.77 0.43
C GLN A 87 1.51 25.59 1.05
N LYS A 88 2.43 24.98 0.29
CA LYS A 88 3.22 23.83 0.75
C LYS A 88 4.04 24.19 1.99
N ILE A 89 3.98 23.34 3.01
CA ILE A 89 4.74 23.47 4.26
C ILE A 89 5.99 22.61 4.16
N SER A 90 7.14 23.16 4.57
CA SER A 90 8.36 22.36 4.61
C SER A 90 8.22 21.21 5.63
N LEU A 91 8.49 19.97 5.22
CA LEU A 91 8.50 18.80 6.09
C LEU A 91 9.41 18.97 7.30
N LYS A 92 10.59 19.60 7.12
CA LYS A 92 11.51 19.86 8.23
C LYS A 92 10.90 20.83 9.25
N SER A 93 10.29 21.92 8.76
CA SER A 93 9.63 22.92 9.61
C SER A 93 8.44 22.32 10.35
N LEU A 94 7.63 21.53 9.63
CA LEU A 94 6.49 20.85 10.20
C LEU A 94 6.90 19.81 11.26
N ALA A 95 7.91 18.99 10.96
CA ALA A 95 8.45 18.01 11.90
C ALA A 95 8.91 18.71 13.19
N ALA A 96 9.71 19.78 13.07
CA ALA A 96 10.16 20.56 14.22
C ALA A 96 9.00 21.15 15.04
N THR A 97 7.97 21.66 14.37
CA THR A 97 6.77 22.23 15.01
C THR A 97 5.99 21.17 15.80
N LEU A 98 5.96 19.94 15.30
CA LEU A 98 5.29 18.80 15.94
C LEU A 98 6.19 18.00 16.90
N GLY A 99 7.43 18.48 17.14
CA GLY A 99 8.38 17.82 18.04
C GLY A 99 8.93 16.50 17.50
N TYR A 100 9.13 16.40 16.19
CA TYR A 100 9.78 15.30 15.48
C TYR A 100 11.11 15.77 14.86
N LYS A 101 12.03 14.83 14.65
CA LYS A 101 13.26 15.02 13.85
C LYS A 101 12.93 15.13 12.37
N ASN A 102 12.06 14.24 11.89
CA ASN A 102 11.60 14.13 10.51
C ASN A 102 10.36 13.23 10.45
N PHE A 103 9.80 13.11 9.25
CA PHE A 103 8.81 12.08 8.93
C PHE A 103 9.48 10.92 8.21
N ASN A 104 8.89 9.73 8.28
CA ASN A 104 9.28 8.57 7.49
C ASN A 104 8.07 7.66 7.23
N TRP A 105 8.27 6.63 6.42
CA TRP A 105 7.32 5.53 6.23
C TRP A 105 7.83 4.27 6.92
N VAL A 106 6.91 3.52 7.51
CA VAL A 106 7.17 2.18 8.05
C VAL A 106 6.16 1.23 7.42
N ASN A 107 6.60 0.07 6.94
CA ASN A 107 5.73 -0.94 6.35
C ASN A 107 5.86 -2.25 7.11
N TYR A 108 4.75 -2.95 7.28
CA TYR A 108 4.71 -4.27 7.87
C TYR A 108 3.95 -5.23 6.97
N VAL A 109 4.44 -6.46 6.91
CA VAL A 109 3.67 -7.58 6.38
C VAL A 109 2.85 -8.16 7.52
N GLU A 110 1.53 -8.00 7.45
CA GLU A 110 0.57 -8.53 8.42
C GLU A 110 0.31 -10.02 8.17
N LYS A 111 0.30 -10.45 6.90
CA LYS A 111 0.13 -11.87 6.50
C LYS A 111 0.94 -12.18 5.24
N ASP A 112 1.67 -13.28 5.27
CA ASP A 112 2.38 -13.87 4.13
C ASP A 112 2.22 -15.40 4.27
N PRO A 113 1.49 -16.07 3.37
CA PRO A 113 1.24 -17.51 3.46
C PRO A 113 2.53 -18.34 3.29
N HIS A 114 3.56 -17.77 2.67
CA HIS A 114 4.80 -18.48 2.36
C HIS A 114 5.96 -18.07 3.24
N GLY A 115 6.00 -16.84 3.75
CA GLY A 115 7.06 -16.27 4.60
C GLY A 115 8.40 -16.11 3.88
N ILE A 116 9.09 -14.98 4.04
CA ILE A 116 10.29 -14.63 3.27
C ILE A 116 11.56 -14.67 4.11
N ALA A 117 12.73 -14.90 3.50
CA ALA A 117 14.01 -14.96 4.23
C ALA A 117 14.64 -13.56 4.40
N ASN A 118 15.12 -13.26 5.61
CA ASN A 118 15.92 -12.07 5.88
C ASN A 118 17.35 -12.19 5.32
N ASN A 119 18.18 -11.16 5.50
CA ASN A 119 19.58 -11.12 5.09
C ASN A 119 20.47 -12.23 5.72
N LYS A 120 20.03 -12.90 6.78
CA LYS A 120 20.71 -14.05 7.39
C LYS A 120 20.22 -15.40 6.85
N GLY A 121 19.19 -15.39 5.99
CA GLY A 121 18.54 -16.60 5.48
C GLY A 121 17.46 -17.16 6.42
N ASP A 122 17.19 -16.51 7.55
CA ASP A 122 16.14 -16.95 8.47
C ASP A 122 14.77 -16.59 7.88
N LYS A 123 13.87 -17.57 7.85
CA LYS A 123 12.50 -17.37 7.39
C LYS A 123 11.70 -16.55 8.39
N LEU A 124 11.18 -15.40 7.95
CA LEU A 124 10.36 -14.51 8.75
C LEU A 124 8.95 -15.10 8.96
N VAL A 125 8.39 -14.81 10.13
CA VAL A 125 7.03 -15.17 10.52
C VAL A 125 6.24 -13.88 10.70
N THR A 126 5.04 -13.82 10.13
CA THR A 126 4.21 -12.62 10.24
C THR A 126 3.64 -12.41 11.64
N PRO A 127 3.51 -11.15 12.09
CA PRO A 127 3.88 -9.93 11.36
C PRO A 127 5.37 -9.61 11.45
N TYR A 128 5.93 -8.98 10.41
CA TYR A 128 7.32 -8.51 10.38
C TYR A 128 7.47 -7.18 9.64
N ASN A 129 8.51 -6.41 9.99
CA ASN A 129 8.85 -5.14 9.31
C ASN A 129 9.34 -5.41 7.89
N ASP A 130 8.95 -4.55 6.95
CA ASP A 130 9.31 -4.62 5.54
C ASP A 130 10.02 -3.32 5.10
N PRO A 131 11.31 -3.37 4.71
CA PRO A 131 12.18 -4.54 4.81
C PRO A 131 12.51 -4.87 6.29
N PRO A 132 12.90 -6.12 6.60
CA PRO A 132 13.42 -6.46 7.93
C PRO A 132 14.75 -5.75 8.18
N PHE A 133 15.21 -5.67 9.44
CA PHE A 133 16.51 -5.06 9.74
C PHE A 133 17.65 -5.71 8.97
N GLY A 134 18.38 -4.88 8.21
CA GLY A 134 19.47 -5.30 7.34
C GLY A 134 19.02 -5.87 5.99
N GLY A 135 17.71 -5.92 5.71
CA GLY A 135 17.14 -6.31 4.44
C GLY A 135 16.81 -7.79 4.28
N TYR A 136 16.33 -8.11 3.09
CA TYR A 136 16.08 -9.48 2.63
C TYR A 136 17.37 -10.16 2.19
N GLN A 137 17.32 -11.49 1.96
CA GLN A 137 18.48 -12.25 1.46
C GLN A 137 19.03 -11.71 0.13
N TYR A 138 18.16 -11.14 -0.71
CA TYR A 138 18.48 -10.67 -2.05
C TYR A 138 18.58 -9.14 -2.18
N ASP A 139 18.18 -8.39 -1.15
CA ASP A 139 18.20 -6.93 -1.18
C ASP A 139 18.48 -6.35 0.21
N GLY A 140 19.51 -5.52 0.31
CA GLY A 140 19.98 -4.97 1.58
C GLY A 140 19.18 -3.75 2.01
N ALA A 141 18.98 -3.61 3.32
CA ALA A 141 18.42 -2.42 3.94
C ALA A 141 19.32 -1.98 5.11
N ASP A 142 19.07 -0.80 5.65
CA ASP A 142 19.68 -0.37 6.90
C ASP A 142 19.12 -1.15 8.11
N ASN A 143 19.63 -0.82 9.29
CA ASN A 143 19.18 -1.44 10.54
C ASN A 143 18.18 -0.56 11.29
N PHE A 144 17.35 0.18 10.58
CA PHE A 144 16.24 0.97 11.12
C PHE A 144 14.90 0.44 10.59
N PRO A 145 13.77 0.75 11.26
CA PRO A 145 12.47 0.16 10.90
C PRO A 145 11.81 0.87 9.71
N PHE A 146 12.54 1.72 9.01
CA PHE A 146 11.96 2.58 7.99
C PHE A 146 11.99 1.91 6.63
N TYR A 147 10.94 2.12 5.87
CA TYR A 147 10.75 1.49 4.56
C TYR A 147 11.88 1.90 3.60
N TRP A 148 12.69 0.89 3.23
CA TRP A 148 13.82 0.94 2.30
C TRP A 148 14.83 2.07 2.53
N ASP A 149 15.10 2.38 3.79
CA ASP A 149 16.27 3.17 4.14
C ASP A 149 17.54 2.29 3.99
N ILE A 150 18.54 2.71 3.21
CA ILE A 150 19.81 1.97 3.00
C ILE A 150 20.90 2.87 3.57
N GLU A 151 21.86 2.41 4.37
CA GLU A 151 22.87 3.32 4.97
C GLU A 151 24.05 3.61 4.00
N SER A 152 24.31 2.68 3.07
CA SER A 152 25.42 2.77 2.12
C SER A 152 25.15 1.95 0.86
N CYS A 153 25.28 2.57 -0.31
CA CYS A 153 25.32 1.87 -1.60
C CYS A 153 26.62 2.23 -2.32
N GLU A 154 27.41 1.21 -2.68
CA GLU A 154 28.58 1.39 -3.55
C GLU A 154 28.09 1.74 -4.97
N ASN A 155 28.48 2.92 -5.47
CA ASN A 155 28.13 3.48 -6.79
C ASN A 155 26.74 4.11 -6.96
N CYS A 156 25.93 4.20 -5.91
CA CYS A 156 24.73 5.05 -5.99
C CYS A 156 25.14 6.53 -6.03
N ARG A 157 24.61 7.30 -6.99
CA ARG A 157 24.80 8.76 -7.07
C ARG A 157 24.23 9.50 -5.86
N SER A 158 23.51 8.81 -4.97
CA SER A 158 23.19 9.31 -3.64
C SER A 158 23.32 8.28 -2.55
N ARG A 159 23.92 8.76 -1.48
CA ARG A 159 23.96 8.11 -0.18
C ARG A 159 22.54 8.00 0.34
N HIS A 160 22.10 6.78 0.51
CA HIS A 160 20.88 6.48 1.22
C HIS A 160 21.20 6.73 2.72
N ASN A 161 20.57 7.73 3.31
CA ASN A 161 19.42 7.42 4.16
C ASN A 161 18.21 7.61 3.22
N TYR A 162 16.99 7.09 3.41
CA TYR A 162 15.84 7.46 2.55
C TYR A 162 15.33 8.89 2.82
N GLN A 163 16.25 9.82 3.05
CA GLN A 163 16.29 11.04 2.26
C GLN A 163 17.03 10.75 0.94
N HIS A 164 16.34 10.25 -0.08
CA HIS A 164 16.82 10.33 -1.46
C HIS A 164 17.48 11.71 -1.66
N HIS A 165 18.59 11.82 -2.38
CA HIS A 165 19.11 13.13 -2.82
C HIS A 165 18.09 13.96 -3.66
N GLN A 166 16.90 13.39 -3.91
CA GLN A 166 15.71 13.94 -4.54
C GLN A 166 14.46 13.85 -3.64
N VAL A 167 14.60 13.61 -2.34
CA VAL A 167 13.94 14.43 -1.29
C VAL A 167 14.54 15.85 -1.36
N LYS A 168 14.57 16.40 -2.58
CA LYS A 168 14.65 17.81 -2.94
C LYS A 168 13.30 18.48 -2.73
N ASN A 169 12.24 17.68 -2.60
CA ASN A 169 10.94 18.17 -2.20
C ASN A 169 10.95 18.31 -0.69
N GLN A 170 11.53 19.42 -0.24
CA GLN A 170 11.39 19.96 1.12
C GLN A 170 9.93 19.99 1.62
N PHE A 171 8.96 19.71 0.75
CA PHE A 171 7.51 19.79 0.90
C PHE A 171 6.78 18.44 0.72
N GLU A 172 7.46 17.33 0.44
CA GLU A 172 6.80 16.06 0.08
C GLU A 172 7.61 14.83 0.50
N LEU A 173 6.91 13.83 1.05
CA LEU A 173 7.43 12.51 1.37
C LEU A 173 6.63 11.46 0.60
N ILE A 174 7.32 10.53 -0.05
CA ILE A 174 6.73 9.52 -0.93
C ILE A 174 7.08 8.13 -0.41
N PHE A 175 6.07 7.27 -0.35
CA PHE A 175 6.18 5.82 -0.27
C PHE A 175 5.78 5.26 -1.62
N GLU A 176 6.58 4.34 -2.13
CA GLU A 176 6.33 3.67 -3.40
C GLU A 176 6.73 2.21 -3.27
N ASP A 177 5.83 1.32 -3.66
CA ASP A 177 6.11 -0.11 -3.77
C ASP A 177 5.52 -0.64 -5.08
N MET A 178 6.22 -1.59 -5.68
CA MET A 178 5.77 -2.36 -6.84
C MET A 178 6.02 -3.84 -6.56
N PRO A 179 5.29 -4.42 -5.61
CA PRO A 179 5.63 -5.73 -5.10
C PRO A 179 5.22 -6.79 -6.11
N SER A 180 6.04 -7.84 -6.18
CA SER A 180 5.76 -9.04 -6.95
C SER A 180 6.29 -10.23 -6.17
N ASP A 181 5.53 -11.31 -6.16
CA ASP A 181 5.90 -12.48 -5.39
C ASP A 181 5.55 -13.76 -6.14
N TYR A 182 6.59 -14.43 -6.62
CA TYR A 182 6.45 -15.68 -7.37
C TYR A 182 5.98 -16.86 -6.51
N ARG A 183 5.99 -16.72 -5.18
CA ARG A 183 5.60 -17.77 -4.24
C ARG A 183 4.08 -17.89 -4.14
N LEU A 184 3.37 -16.80 -4.39
CA LEU A 184 1.91 -16.76 -4.34
C LEU A 184 1.29 -17.60 -5.46
N LYS A 185 0.35 -18.46 -5.10
CA LYS A 185 -0.54 -19.17 -6.01
C LYS A 185 -1.71 -18.29 -6.39
N ASP A 186 -2.52 -18.76 -7.34
CA ASP A 186 -3.73 -18.06 -7.77
C ASP A 186 -4.64 -17.73 -6.56
N GLN A 187 -5.04 -16.47 -6.47
CA GLN A 187 -5.84 -15.86 -5.40
C GLN A 187 -5.18 -15.80 -4.02
N GLU A 188 -3.93 -16.24 -3.86
CA GLU A 188 -3.18 -15.99 -2.62
C GLU A 188 -2.75 -14.52 -2.55
N SER A 189 -2.70 -14.00 -1.33
CA SER A 189 -2.33 -12.60 -1.07
C SER A 189 -1.33 -12.45 0.06
N ILE A 190 -0.58 -11.35 0.00
CA ILE A 190 0.18 -10.80 1.12
C ILE A 190 -0.54 -9.55 1.59
N ASP A 191 -0.81 -9.48 2.89
CA ASP A 191 -1.48 -8.35 3.52
C ASP A 191 -0.43 -7.43 4.13
N PHE A 192 -0.49 -6.14 3.77
CA PHE A 192 0.43 -5.11 4.23
C PHE A 192 -0.28 -4.04 5.03
N ILE A 193 0.48 -3.40 5.90
CA ILE A 193 0.07 -2.20 6.63
C ILE A 193 1.21 -1.20 6.67
N THR A 194 0.92 0.01 6.22
CA THR A 194 1.89 1.08 6.10
C THR A 194 1.48 2.26 6.96
N HIS A 195 2.48 2.84 7.61
CA HIS A 195 2.32 3.97 8.52
C HIS A 195 3.14 5.16 8.02
N LEU A 196 2.54 6.35 7.99
CA LEU A 196 3.31 7.57 8.08
C LEU A 196 3.68 7.75 9.55
N VAL A 197 4.96 7.99 9.83
CA VAL A 197 5.44 8.14 11.19
C VAL A 197 6.19 9.45 11.38
N GLY A 198 6.06 10.01 12.59
CA GLY A 198 6.91 11.09 13.07
C GLY A 198 8.05 10.52 13.90
N VAL A 199 9.30 10.72 13.49
CA VAL A 199 10.45 10.14 14.21
C VAL A 199 10.86 11.08 15.34
N LYS A 200 10.88 10.57 16.57
CA LYS A 200 11.23 11.33 17.78
C LYS A 200 12.75 11.35 17.99
N SER A 201 13.38 10.19 17.89
CA SER A 201 14.80 10.05 18.21
C SER A 201 15.45 8.94 17.36
N TYR A 202 16.76 9.05 17.20
CA TYR A 202 17.61 8.03 16.57
C TYR A 202 18.81 7.80 17.48
N ASN A 203 19.14 6.54 17.72
CA ASN A 203 20.38 6.11 18.33
C ASN A 203 21.15 5.25 17.31
N GLN A 204 22.08 5.88 16.59
CA GLN A 204 22.88 5.21 15.57
C GLN A 204 23.80 4.13 16.15
N ALA A 205 24.32 4.32 17.35
CA ALA A 205 25.20 3.33 17.99
C ALA A 205 24.45 2.04 18.34
N GLN A 206 23.17 2.17 18.71
CA GLN A 206 22.31 1.04 19.04
C GLN A 206 21.45 0.56 17.86
N LYS A 207 21.49 1.26 16.73
CA LYS A 207 20.59 1.03 15.58
C LYS A 207 19.12 0.98 16.02
N LYS A 208 18.72 1.98 16.81
CA LYS A 208 17.35 2.13 17.33
C LYS A 208 16.76 3.48 16.93
N ALA A 209 15.47 3.50 16.65
CA ALA A 209 14.72 4.73 16.48
C ALA A 209 13.44 4.67 17.32
N GLU A 210 12.99 5.81 17.79
CA GLU A 210 11.68 5.96 18.41
C GLU A 210 10.79 6.77 17.48
N TRP A 211 9.61 6.26 17.15
CA TRP A 211 8.72 6.87 16.18
C TRP A 211 7.27 6.72 16.60
N GLU A 212 6.43 7.59 16.06
CA GLU A 212 5.02 7.68 16.43
C GLU A 212 4.14 7.58 15.19
N VAL A 213 3.10 6.75 15.23
CA VAL A 213 2.15 6.59 14.13
C VAL A 213 1.29 7.85 13.96
N LEU A 214 1.29 8.42 12.75
CA LEU A 214 0.50 9.60 12.38
C LEU A 214 -0.72 9.24 11.54
N THR A 215 -0.57 8.30 10.61
CA THR A 215 -1.66 7.69 9.86
C THR A 215 -1.32 6.25 9.52
N THR A 216 -2.32 5.47 9.14
CA THR A 216 -2.20 4.06 8.80
C THR A 216 -3.11 3.71 7.63
N PHE A 217 -2.62 2.93 6.68
CA PHE A 217 -3.44 2.29 5.66
C PHE A 217 -3.04 0.84 5.44
N ARG A 218 -3.99 0.02 4.99
CA ARG A 218 -3.79 -1.38 4.65
C ARG A 218 -3.98 -1.58 3.16
N TRP A 219 -3.15 -2.43 2.61
CA TRP A 219 -3.17 -2.77 1.20
C TRP A 219 -2.70 -4.21 1.02
N LYS A 220 -2.91 -4.78 -0.17
CA LYS A 220 -2.59 -6.18 -0.47
C LYS A 220 -1.90 -6.32 -1.81
N LEU A 221 -1.00 -7.28 -1.91
CA LEU A 221 -0.60 -7.90 -3.16
C LEU A 221 -1.37 -9.21 -3.31
N THR A 222 -2.12 -9.37 -4.39
CA THR A 222 -2.80 -10.63 -4.74
C THR A 222 -2.23 -11.17 -6.05
N ASN A 223 -1.92 -12.46 -6.12
CA ASN A 223 -1.60 -13.09 -7.40
C ASN A 223 -2.88 -13.49 -8.14
N LEU A 224 -3.04 -12.99 -9.36
CA LEU A 224 -4.17 -13.35 -10.21
C LEU A 224 -3.88 -14.63 -11.02
N ALA A 225 -4.90 -15.30 -11.52
CA ALA A 225 -4.78 -16.51 -12.35
C ALA A 225 -3.86 -16.35 -13.57
N SER A 226 -3.67 -15.11 -14.03
CA SER A 226 -2.73 -14.77 -15.10
C SER A 226 -1.25 -14.74 -14.69
N GLY A 227 -0.92 -15.02 -13.43
CA GLY A 227 0.41 -14.88 -12.84
C GLY A 227 0.84 -13.43 -12.61
N LYS A 228 -0.08 -12.48 -12.78
CA LYS A 228 0.17 -11.04 -12.57
C LYS A 228 -0.20 -10.66 -11.14
N GLY A 229 0.72 -9.99 -10.45
CA GLY A 229 0.44 -9.35 -9.17
C GLY A 229 -0.50 -8.16 -9.33
N GLN A 230 -1.55 -8.13 -8.51
CA GLN A 230 -2.47 -7.00 -8.39
C GLN A 230 -2.31 -6.36 -7.01
N VAL A 231 -2.14 -5.05 -7.00
CA VAL A 231 -2.12 -4.27 -5.76
C VAL A 231 -3.51 -3.68 -5.52
N SER A 232 -3.99 -3.75 -4.28
CA SER A 232 -5.28 -3.18 -3.87
C SER A 232 -5.20 -2.48 -2.52
N LEU A 233 -5.91 -1.36 -2.40
CA LEU A 233 -6.09 -0.65 -1.12
C LEU A 233 -7.27 -1.28 -0.38
N VAL A 234 -7.05 -1.73 0.85
CA VAL A 234 -8.08 -2.37 1.68
C VAL A 234 -8.80 -1.34 2.55
N SER A 235 -8.04 -0.49 3.22
CA SER A 235 -8.58 0.53 4.12
C SER A 235 -7.57 1.64 4.37
N PHE A 236 -8.05 2.85 4.61
CA PHE A 236 -7.24 4.03 4.87
C PHE A 236 -7.69 4.69 6.19
N ASP A 237 -6.75 5.34 6.88
CA ASP A 237 -6.96 6.04 8.15
C ASP A 237 -7.52 5.12 9.25
N ILE A 238 -6.79 4.02 9.46
CA ILE A 238 -7.11 3.01 10.47
C ILE A 238 -6.65 3.52 11.83
N ASN A 239 -7.51 3.40 12.85
CA ASN A 239 -7.09 3.64 14.24
C ASN A 239 -6.03 2.61 14.67
N PRO A 240 -4.80 3.01 15.03
CA PRO A 240 -3.74 2.08 15.45
C PRO A 240 -4.14 1.19 16.64
N HIS A 241 -5.07 1.63 17.49
CA HIS A 241 -5.57 0.81 18.61
C HIS A 241 -6.43 -0.38 18.17
N ASN A 242 -6.88 -0.40 16.92
CA ASN A 242 -7.64 -1.52 16.34
C ASN A 242 -6.73 -2.54 15.62
N LEU A 243 -5.42 -2.36 15.66
CA LEU A 243 -4.48 -3.29 15.04
C LEU A 243 -4.36 -4.58 15.86
N PRO A 244 -4.04 -5.72 15.22
CA PRO A 244 -3.83 -6.97 15.94
C PRO A 244 -2.76 -6.84 17.03
N PRO A 245 -2.96 -7.42 18.22
CA PRO A 245 -1.97 -7.33 19.31
C PRO A 245 -0.56 -7.82 18.93
N SER A 246 -0.46 -8.82 18.06
CA SER A 246 0.83 -9.32 17.55
C SER A 246 1.57 -8.26 16.73
N LEU A 247 0.87 -7.54 15.86
CA LEU A 247 1.45 -6.45 15.07
C LEU A 247 1.87 -5.29 15.97
N MET A 248 1.02 -4.95 16.94
CA MET A 248 1.32 -3.91 17.93
C MET A 248 2.58 -4.23 18.73
N SER A 249 2.75 -5.48 19.14
CA SER A 249 3.96 -5.95 19.82
C SER A 249 5.19 -5.84 18.92
N GLN A 250 5.07 -6.21 17.64
CA GLN A 250 6.17 -6.09 16.67
C GLN A 250 6.55 -4.62 16.47
N MET A 251 5.58 -3.74 16.27
CA MET A 251 5.79 -2.29 16.17
C MET A 251 6.56 -1.74 17.37
N GLN A 252 6.19 -2.14 18.59
CA GLN A 252 6.87 -1.71 19.82
C GLN A 252 8.31 -2.20 19.91
N ILE A 253 8.59 -3.44 19.48
CA ILE A 253 9.96 -3.97 19.39
C ILE A 253 10.81 -3.12 18.44
N ASP A 254 10.20 -2.65 17.36
CA ASP A 254 10.83 -1.80 16.34
C ASP A 254 10.88 -0.31 16.74
N GLY A 255 10.47 0.04 17.97
CA GLY A 255 10.51 1.40 18.50
C GLY A 255 9.28 2.25 18.21
N GLY A 256 8.21 1.63 17.73
CA GLY A 256 6.92 2.25 17.49
C GLY A 256 6.16 2.58 18.77
N MET A 257 5.71 3.82 18.84
CA MET A 257 4.86 4.33 19.91
C MET A 257 3.48 4.67 19.36
N ILE A 258 2.46 4.35 20.15
CA ILE A 258 1.06 4.68 19.84
C ILE A 258 0.57 5.62 20.92
N ARG A 259 0.15 6.83 20.53
CA ARG A 259 -0.31 7.80 21.51
C ARG A 259 -1.49 7.24 22.30
N SER A 260 -1.38 7.31 23.61
CA SER A 260 -2.48 7.06 24.54
C SER A 260 -3.64 8.03 24.30
N GLU A 261 -3.36 9.24 23.78
CA GLU A 261 -4.31 10.31 23.49
C GLU A 261 -5.26 10.02 22.30
N PHE A 262 -5.07 8.93 21.56
CA PHE A 262 -6.05 8.43 20.59
C PHE A 262 -7.27 7.78 21.26
N GLN A 263 -7.54 8.06 22.53
CA GLN A 263 -8.81 7.68 23.16
C GLN A 263 -9.93 8.23 22.30
N VAL A 264 -10.69 7.30 21.70
CA VAL A 264 -11.88 7.59 20.93
C VAL A 264 -12.69 8.59 21.76
N ALA A 265 -12.79 9.82 21.29
CA ALA A 265 -13.81 10.74 21.77
C ALA A 265 -15.14 10.06 21.42
N ARG A 266 -15.63 9.20 22.31
CA ARG A 266 -16.97 8.65 22.22
C ARG A 266 -17.86 9.87 22.26
N ASN A 267 -18.44 10.23 21.12
CA ASN A 267 -19.55 11.16 21.08
C ASN A 267 -20.68 10.52 21.89
N THR A 268 -20.70 10.74 23.20
CA THR A 268 -21.77 10.28 24.09
C THR A 268 -23.05 11.09 23.94
N ASN A 269 -23.14 11.94 22.90
CA ASN A 269 -24.32 12.75 22.58
C ASN A 269 -25.12 12.19 21.40
N TYR A 270 -25.02 10.90 21.08
CA TYR A 270 -26.02 10.27 20.21
C TYR A 270 -27.17 9.73 21.06
N ASN A 271 -28.24 10.50 21.13
CA ASN A 271 -29.50 10.15 21.78
C ASN A 271 -30.31 9.27 20.81
N PRO A 272 -30.55 7.97 21.06
CA PRO A 272 -31.17 7.05 20.11
C PRO A 272 -32.71 7.13 20.13
N LEU A 273 -33.28 8.34 20.21
CA LEU A 273 -34.72 8.58 20.15
C LEU A 273 -35.05 9.39 18.89
N GLY A 274 -35.07 8.69 17.77
CA GLY A 274 -35.42 9.27 16.48
C GLY A 274 -35.21 8.27 15.35
N SER A 275 -35.88 7.12 15.41
CA SER A 275 -35.95 6.22 14.26
C SER A 275 -36.61 6.96 13.09
N PRO A 276 -35.98 7.04 11.91
CA PRO A 276 -36.68 7.49 10.71
C PRO A 276 -37.73 6.44 10.35
N GLN A 277 -39.01 6.84 10.37
CA GLN A 277 -40.08 6.02 9.83
C GLN A 277 -39.90 5.89 8.32
N CYS A 278 -39.76 4.66 7.83
CA CYS A 278 -39.90 4.37 6.40
C CYS A 278 -41.32 4.73 5.94
N PRO A 279 -41.50 5.35 4.77
CA PRO A 279 -42.83 5.54 4.20
C PRO A 279 -43.47 4.16 3.92
N ARG A 280 -44.66 3.94 4.48
CA ARG A 280 -45.51 2.79 4.16
C ARG A 280 -45.80 2.79 2.66
N GLN A 281 -45.28 1.78 1.95
CA GLN A 281 -45.78 1.45 0.63
C GLN A 281 -47.11 0.71 0.79
N ASN A 282 -48.19 1.33 0.29
CA ASN A 282 -49.47 0.66 0.15
C ASN A 282 -49.36 -0.36 -1.00
N HIS A 283 -49.37 -1.64 -0.65
CA HIS A 283 -49.60 -2.70 -1.63
C HIS A 283 -51.07 -2.68 -2.05
N GLN A 284 -51.34 -2.23 -3.28
CA GLN A 284 -52.57 -2.59 -3.99
C GLN A 284 -52.40 -4.01 -4.55
N SER A 285 -53.19 -4.93 -4.01
CA SER A 285 -53.38 -6.28 -4.54
C SER A 285 -54.18 -6.20 -5.84
N GLN A 286 -53.60 -6.64 -6.97
CA GLN A 286 -54.39 -7.02 -8.13
C GLN A 286 -54.56 -8.54 -8.13
N HIS A 287 -55.83 -8.93 -7.97
CA HIS A 287 -56.39 -10.24 -8.25
C HIS A 287 -56.11 -10.63 -9.71
N LEU A 288 -55.68 -11.86 -9.93
CA LEU A 288 -55.89 -12.56 -11.20
C LEU A 288 -56.71 -13.81 -10.88
N ASP A 289 -58.00 -13.72 -11.23
CA ASP A 289 -58.88 -14.86 -11.29
C ASP A 289 -58.58 -15.69 -12.55
N SER A 290 -58.80 -16.98 -12.36
CA SER A 290 -58.62 -18.10 -13.27
C SER A 290 -59.60 -18.17 -14.43
N LEU A 291 -59.11 -18.74 -15.55
CA LEU A 291 -59.78 -19.67 -16.48
C LEU A 291 -61.01 -19.16 -17.26
N PHE A 292 -60.85 -18.95 -18.58
CA PHE A 292 -61.27 -19.85 -19.67
C PHE A 292 -60.63 -19.40 -20.99
#